data_AF-A0A7K2YRT1-F1
#
_entry.id   AF-A0A7K2YRT1-F1
#
_cell.length_a   1.000
_cell.length_b   1.000
_cell.length_c   1.000
_cell.angle_alpha   90.00
_cell.angle_beta   90.00
_cell.angle_gamma   90.00
#
_symmetry.space_group_name_H-M   'P 1'
#
loop_
_entity.id
_entity.type
_entity.pdbx_description
1 polymer ?
#
loop_
_entity_poly.entity_id
_entity_poly.type
_entity_poly.pdbx_seq_one_letter_code
_entity_poly.pdbx_strand_id
1 'polypeptide(L)'
;EANLLLTAATAHPLLGRSACLAEGTAGVALAHLALYGHDHDDRHLDEALRLRASIPDGAGLLGDTDATGLLYGRAGIALLDHYLHRLGLDDHALGRGLELLRTEPAFAARNARRGIGDRDFVEARPACVQLARGIAGFATVAARYPADADEELARSVTDAVSGIATALTADAGLYAGRAGHVLALAEHAALTGSAESGRQALCAARTLYCHAVAHPTGVRFLGEGRARFSADLASGSAGTLLALTRLLDHRDDTFFTLDRPTVVPTTTHPAP
;
A
#
# COMPACT_ATOMS: atom_id res chain seq x y z
N GLU A 1 11.67 -22.71 -0.29
CA GLU A 1 12.03 -21.69 0.71
C GLU A 1 10.82 -20.83 1.13
N ALA A 2 10.11 -20.20 0.19
CA ALA A 2 8.91 -19.39 0.48
C ALA A 2 7.86 -20.11 1.38
N ASN A 3 7.51 -21.36 1.08
CA ASN A 3 6.55 -22.14 1.89
C ASN A 3 7.01 -22.35 3.33
N LEU A 4 8.31 -22.52 3.57
CA LEU A 4 8.86 -22.69 4.92
C LEU A 4 8.77 -21.38 5.71
N LEU A 5 9.13 -20.26 5.09
CA LEU A 5 9.02 -18.93 5.71
C LEU A 5 7.56 -18.60 6.05
N LEU A 6 6.65 -18.89 5.12
CA LEU A 6 5.25 -18.57 5.31
C LEU A 6 4.60 -19.45 6.39
N THR A 7 4.94 -20.74 6.43
CA THR A 7 4.51 -21.63 7.52
C THR A 7 5.04 -21.15 8.88
N ALA A 8 6.30 -20.73 8.94
CA ALA A 8 6.89 -20.19 10.16
C ALA A 8 6.22 -18.87 10.59
N ALA A 9 5.91 -17.97 9.65
CA ALA A 9 5.21 -16.72 9.92
C ALA A 9 3.78 -16.96 10.43
N THR A 10 3.04 -17.86 9.78
CA THR A 10 1.67 -18.25 10.15
C THR A 10 1.59 -18.85 11.55
N ALA A 11 2.58 -19.64 11.94
CA ALA A 11 2.66 -20.24 13.28
C ALA A 11 3.23 -19.29 14.36
N HIS A 12 3.69 -18.09 13.98
CA HIS A 12 4.44 -17.23 14.88
C HIS A 12 3.51 -16.57 15.92
N PRO A 13 3.84 -16.61 17.23
CA PRO A 13 2.98 -16.04 18.29
C PRO A 13 2.70 -14.53 18.16
N LEU A 14 3.55 -13.81 17.43
CA LEU A 14 3.40 -12.37 17.24
C LEU A 14 2.43 -11.99 16.12
N LEU A 15 2.03 -12.93 15.25
CA LEU A 15 1.24 -12.62 14.06
C LEU A 15 -0.07 -11.89 14.40
N GLY A 16 -0.78 -12.36 15.42
CA GLY A 16 -2.05 -11.76 15.86
C GLY A 16 -1.92 -10.46 16.66
N ARG A 17 -0.71 -9.93 16.87
CA ARG A 17 -0.52 -8.67 17.64
C ARG A 17 -0.87 -7.41 16.84
N SER A 18 -0.92 -7.52 15.52
CA SER A 18 -1.30 -6.44 14.62
C SER A 18 -1.94 -7.04 13.37
N ALA A 19 -2.94 -6.36 12.81
CA ALA A 19 -3.55 -6.74 11.55
C ALA A 19 -2.83 -6.13 10.33
N CYS A 20 -1.83 -5.27 10.51
CA CYS A 20 -1.25 -4.48 9.43
C CYS A 20 -0.49 -5.30 8.36
N LEU A 21 -0.12 -4.63 7.27
CA LEU A 21 0.55 -5.25 6.13
C LEU A 21 2.02 -5.59 6.40
N ALA A 22 2.77 -4.74 7.11
CA ALA A 22 4.21 -4.92 7.27
C ALA A 22 4.59 -6.03 8.26
N GLU A 23 3.85 -6.14 9.35
CA GLU A 23 4.22 -6.97 10.51
C GLU A 23 3.07 -7.85 11.00
N GLY A 24 1.92 -7.80 10.32
CA GLY A 24 0.67 -8.35 10.83
C GLY A 24 -0.01 -9.35 9.91
N THR A 25 -1.18 -9.77 10.36
CA THR A 25 -1.99 -10.80 9.71
C THR A 25 -2.30 -10.49 8.24
N ALA A 26 -2.57 -9.23 7.88
CA ALA A 26 -2.88 -8.89 6.49
C ALA A 26 -1.71 -9.13 5.53
N GLY A 27 -0.48 -8.87 5.98
CA GLY A 27 0.74 -9.14 5.20
C GLY A 27 0.92 -10.61 4.90
N VAL A 28 0.76 -11.46 5.91
CA VAL A 28 0.89 -12.91 5.76
C VAL A 28 -0.24 -13.48 4.90
N ALA A 29 -1.48 -12.99 5.07
CA ALA A 29 -2.60 -13.40 4.23
C ALA A 29 -2.41 -13.00 2.75
N LEU A 30 -1.91 -11.79 2.47
CA LEU A 30 -1.59 -11.38 1.11
C LEU A 30 -0.43 -12.18 0.51
N ALA A 31 0.58 -12.55 1.30
CA ALA A 31 1.64 -13.44 0.85
C ALA A 31 1.11 -14.84 0.49
N HIS A 32 0.13 -15.35 1.24
CA HIS A 32 -0.59 -16.57 0.89
C HIS A 32 -1.34 -16.42 -0.45
N LEU A 33 -2.10 -15.34 -0.66
CA LEU A 33 -2.77 -15.08 -1.94
C LEU A 33 -1.77 -14.96 -3.10
N ALA A 34 -0.61 -14.35 -2.86
CA ALA A 34 0.46 -14.24 -3.86
C ALA A 34 1.00 -15.61 -4.29
N LEU A 35 1.22 -16.52 -3.33
CA LEU A 35 1.69 -17.87 -3.63
C LEU A 35 0.62 -18.71 -4.32
N TYR A 36 -0.64 -18.63 -3.87
CA TYR A 36 -1.77 -19.24 -4.60
C TYR A 36 -1.80 -18.79 -6.06
N GLY A 37 -1.59 -17.49 -6.31
CA GLY A 37 -1.50 -16.95 -7.67
C GLY A 37 -0.33 -17.47 -8.50
N HIS A 38 0.70 -18.03 -7.85
CA HIS A 38 1.90 -18.55 -8.49
C HIS A 38 1.83 -20.07 -8.76
N ASP A 39 1.37 -20.85 -7.79
CA ASP A 39 1.40 -22.32 -7.84
C ASP A 39 0.03 -23.00 -7.84
N HIS A 40 -1.05 -22.24 -7.62
CA HIS A 40 -2.43 -22.73 -7.53
C HIS A 40 -2.65 -23.78 -6.43
N ASP A 41 -1.88 -23.74 -5.33
CA ASP A 41 -2.11 -24.60 -4.17
C ASP A 41 -3.24 -24.03 -3.29
N ASP A 42 -4.40 -24.70 -3.28
CA ASP A 42 -5.59 -24.29 -2.52
C ASP A 42 -5.32 -24.12 -1.01
N ARG A 43 -4.29 -24.76 -0.45
CA ARG A 43 -3.91 -24.57 0.96
C ARG A 43 -3.51 -23.12 1.24
N HIS A 44 -2.93 -22.43 0.26
CA HIS A 44 -2.62 -21.02 0.40
C HIS A 44 -3.89 -20.15 0.38
N LEU A 45 -4.88 -20.52 -0.42
CA LEU A 45 -6.17 -19.84 -0.45
C LEU A 45 -6.92 -20.01 0.88
N ASP A 46 -7.03 -21.25 1.38
CA ASP A 46 -7.67 -21.57 2.65
C ASP A 46 -7.03 -20.79 3.81
N GLU A 47 -5.69 -20.70 3.81
CA GLU A 47 -4.95 -20.02 4.85
C GLU A 47 -5.12 -18.50 4.79
N ALA A 48 -5.15 -17.90 3.60
CA ALA A 48 -5.44 -16.47 3.45
C ALA A 48 -6.83 -16.11 4.01
N LEU A 49 -7.85 -16.92 3.72
CA LEU A 49 -9.20 -16.75 4.24
C LEU A 49 -9.27 -16.91 5.75
N ARG A 50 -8.61 -17.96 6.29
CA ARG A 50 -8.52 -18.20 7.74
C ARG A 50 -7.86 -17.03 8.46
N LEU A 51 -6.76 -16.51 7.91
CA LEU A 51 -6.04 -15.36 8.46
C LEU A 51 -6.91 -14.10 8.41
N ARG A 52 -7.58 -13.82 7.29
CA ARG A 52 -8.49 -12.66 7.21
C ARG A 52 -9.63 -12.75 8.25
N ALA A 53 -10.21 -13.93 8.43
CA ALA A 53 -11.27 -14.16 9.41
C ALA A 53 -10.79 -13.97 10.87
N SER A 54 -9.49 -14.09 11.12
CA SER A 54 -8.89 -13.84 12.44
C SER A 54 -8.63 -12.35 12.74
N ILE A 55 -8.70 -11.49 11.73
CA ILE A 55 -8.55 -10.04 11.91
C ILE A 55 -9.86 -9.49 12.51
N PRO A 56 -9.84 -8.90 13.72
CA PRO A 56 -11.04 -8.37 14.34
C PRO A 56 -11.54 -7.12 13.62
N ASP A 57 -12.84 -6.85 13.64
CA ASP A 57 -13.35 -5.58 13.14
C ASP A 57 -13.21 -4.46 14.21
N GLY A 58 -12.97 -3.23 13.77
CA GLY A 58 -13.04 -2.03 14.63
C GLY A 58 -11.77 -1.66 15.41
N ALA A 59 -11.90 -1.43 16.71
CA ALA A 59 -10.82 -0.86 17.54
C ALA A 59 -9.76 -1.92 17.91
N GLY A 60 -8.49 -1.50 18.00
CA GLY A 60 -7.38 -2.40 18.37
C GLY A 60 -6.75 -3.17 17.22
N LEU A 61 -7.22 -2.97 15.98
CA LEU A 61 -6.67 -3.55 14.75
C LEU A 61 -5.15 -3.40 14.60
N LEU A 62 -4.61 -2.24 14.95
CA LEU A 62 -3.25 -1.83 14.63
C LEU A 62 -2.35 -1.74 15.88
N GLY A 63 -2.77 -2.36 16.99
CA GLY A 63 -2.10 -2.24 18.29
C GLY A 63 -2.26 -0.85 18.92
N ASP A 64 -1.27 -0.45 19.73
CA ASP A 64 -1.31 0.80 20.52
C ASP A 64 -1.19 2.07 19.67
N THR A 65 -0.74 1.93 18.43
CA THR A 65 -0.64 3.04 17.48
C THR A 65 -1.67 2.83 16.38
N ASP A 66 -2.73 3.65 16.36
CA ASP A 66 -3.65 3.77 15.22
C ASP A 66 -2.92 4.45 14.04
N ALA A 67 -1.89 3.80 13.53
CA ALA A 67 -1.13 4.27 12.39
C ALA A 67 -2.01 4.32 11.14
N THR A 68 -1.58 5.10 10.15
CA THR A 68 -2.24 5.19 8.86
C THR A 68 -1.28 4.83 7.74
N GLY A 69 -1.78 4.60 6.53
CA GLY A 69 -0.98 4.29 5.35
C GLY A 69 -0.88 2.81 5.04
N LEU A 70 -0.09 2.48 4.01
CA LEU A 70 -0.11 1.14 3.42
C LEU A 70 0.41 0.06 4.37
N LEU A 71 1.58 0.29 4.97
CA LEU A 71 2.29 -0.75 5.71
C LEU A 71 1.69 -0.99 7.09
N TYR A 72 1.24 0.09 7.74
CA TYR A 72 0.88 0.08 9.15
C TYR A 72 -0.55 0.50 9.43
N GLY A 73 -1.27 1.02 8.43
CA GLY A 73 -2.61 1.52 8.56
C GLY A 73 -3.69 0.57 8.08
N ARG A 74 -4.93 1.05 8.10
CA ARG A 74 -6.11 0.29 7.65
C ARG A 74 -6.09 0.08 6.14
N ALA A 75 -5.40 0.95 5.40
CA ALA A 75 -5.22 0.80 3.96
C ALA A 75 -4.58 -0.56 3.60
N GLY A 76 -3.60 -1.05 4.34
CA GLY A 76 -3.01 -2.37 4.10
C GLY A 76 -3.99 -3.54 4.29
N ILE A 77 -4.91 -3.42 5.23
CA ILE A 77 -5.97 -4.41 5.47
C ILE A 77 -7.03 -4.33 4.38
N ALA A 78 -7.42 -3.11 4.00
CA ALA A 78 -8.34 -2.87 2.90
C ALA A 78 -7.76 -3.38 1.56
N LEU A 79 -6.44 -3.43 1.39
CA LEU A 79 -5.83 -4.04 0.21
C LEU A 79 -6.08 -5.56 0.15
N LEU A 80 -5.99 -6.25 1.29
CA LEU A 80 -6.37 -7.67 1.39
C LEU A 80 -7.84 -7.87 1.04
N ASP A 81 -8.73 -7.08 1.65
CA ASP A 81 -10.17 -7.14 1.38
C ASP A 81 -10.50 -6.87 -0.10
N HIS A 82 -9.78 -5.95 -0.75
CA HIS A 82 -9.92 -5.69 -2.18
C HIS A 82 -9.64 -6.95 -3.01
N TYR A 83 -8.55 -7.67 -2.74
CA TYR A 83 -8.21 -8.87 -3.51
C TYR A 83 -9.13 -10.05 -3.24
N LEU A 84 -9.60 -10.23 -1.99
CA LEU A 84 -10.59 -11.25 -1.68
C LEU A 84 -11.90 -11.00 -2.43
N HIS A 85 -12.38 -9.75 -2.47
CA HIS A 85 -13.56 -9.38 -3.25
C HIS A 85 -13.34 -9.61 -4.74
N ARG A 86 -12.24 -9.12 -5.29
CA ARG A 86 -11.94 -9.19 -6.73
C ARG A 86 -11.81 -10.63 -7.24
N LEU A 87 -11.36 -11.55 -6.38
CA LEU A 87 -11.26 -12.98 -6.69
C LEU A 87 -12.57 -13.74 -6.45
N GLY A 88 -13.63 -13.08 -5.97
CA GLY A 88 -14.91 -13.72 -5.65
C GLY A 88 -14.84 -14.68 -4.45
N LEU A 89 -13.91 -14.44 -3.53
CA LEU A 89 -13.64 -15.31 -2.39
C LEU A 89 -14.40 -14.92 -1.12
N ASP A 90 -14.90 -13.68 -1.06
CA ASP A 90 -15.65 -13.16 0.08
C ASP A 90 -16.58 -12.00 -0.33
N ASP A 91 -17.88 -12.23 -0.26
CA ASP A 91 -18.93 -11.27 -0.63
C ASP A 91 -18.96 -10.02 0.27
N HIS A 92 -18.46 -10.12 1.51
CA HIS A 92 -18.43 -9.02 2.45
C HIS A 92 -17.14 -8.18 2.37
N ALA A 93 -16.12 -8.66 1.65
CA ALA A 93 -14.81 -8.03 1.65
C ALA A 93 -14.83 -6.59 1.11
N LEU A 94 -15.60 -6.31 0.05
CA LEU A 94 -15.74 -4.94 -0.46
C LEU A 94 -16.26 -3.97 0.60
N GLY A 95 -17.31 -4.36 1.34
CA GLY A 95 -17.92 -3.54 2.37
C GLY A 95 -16.97 -3.24 3.53
N ARG A 96 -16.25 -4.26 4.02
CA ARG A 96 -15.26 -4.11 5.10
C ARG A 96 -14.09 -3.23 4.68
N GLY A 97 -13.61 -3.40 3.44
CA GLY A 97 -12.57 -2.57 2.87
C GLY A 97 -12.95 -1.09 2.79
N LEU A 98 -14.18 -0.79 2.34
CA LEU A 98 -14.71 0.57 2.33
C LEU A 98 -14.80 1.17 3.73
N GLU A 99 -15.26 0.42 4.73
CA GLU A 99 -15.33 0.89 6.12
C GLU A 99 -13.94 1.24 6.69
N LEU A 100 -12.95 0.38 6.44
CA LEU A 100 -11.56 0.62 6.82
C LEU A 100 -11.02 1.91 6.20
N LEU A 101 -11.29 2.14 4.91
CA LEU A 101 -10.81 3.32 4.19
C LEU A 101 -11.54 4.61 4.62
N ARG A 102 -12.85 4.55 4.91
CA ARG A 102 -13.62 5.71 5.42
C ARG A 102 -13.03 6.29 6.70
N THR A 103 -12.54 5.42 7.58
CA THR A 103 -12.04 5.84 8.90
C THR A 103 -10.60 6.36 8.86
N GLU A 104 -9.81 5.96 7.86
CA GLU A 104 -8.37 6.27 7.77
C GLU A 104 -8.05 7.78 7.78
N PRO A 105 -8.76 8.67 7.04
CA PRO A 105 -8.47 10.11 7.05
C PRO A 105 -8.61 10.75 8.44
N ALA A 106 -9.61 10.32 9.23
CA ALA A 106 -9.82 10.83 10.58
C ALA A 106 -8.63 10.49 11.51
N PHE A 107 -8.06 9.28 11.38
CA PHE A 107 -6.86 8.89 12.11
C PHE A 107 -5.62 9.62 11.62
N ALA A 108 -5.48 9.85 10.31
CA ALA A 108 -4.37 10.62 9.75
C ALA A 108 -4.34 12.04 10.31
N ALA A 109 -5.50 12.70 10.38
CA ALA A 109 -5.65 14.03 10.98
C ALA A 109 -5.30 14.05 12.48
N ARG A 110 -5.69 13.02 13.24
CA ARG A 110 -5.34 12.88 14.66
C ARG A 110 -3.84 12.68 14.88
N ASN A 111 -3.20 11.85 14.06
CA ASN A 111 -1.76 11.57 14.16
C ASN A 111 -0.92 12.79 13.77
N ALA A 112 -1.35 13.57 12.76
CA ALA A 112 -0.68 14.82 12.40
C ALA A 112 -0.64 15.82 13.56
N ARG A 113 -1.67 15.84 14.42
CA ARG A 113 -1.75 16.72 15.61
C ARG A 113 -0.89 16.26 16.79
N ARG A 114 -0.42 15.01 16.82
CA ARG A 114 0.40 14.45 17.93
C ARG A 114 1.91 14.66 17.75
N GLY A 115 2.33 15.15 16.58
CA GLY A 115 3.74 15.31 16.22
C GLY A 115 4.38 16.57 16.80
N ILE A 116 4.81 16.48 18.07
CA ILE A 116 5.65 17.38 18.89
C ILE A 116 4.87 18.15 19.95
N GLY A 117 5.23 17.91 21.22
CA GLY A 117 5.17 18.85 22.34
C GLY A 117 3.83 19.57 22.56
N ASP A 118 3.16 19.20 23.64
CA ASP A 118 1.99 19.91 24.16
C ASP A 118 2.17 21.45 24.13
N ARG A 119 1.14 22.12 23.57
CA ARG A 119 0.89 23.57 23.40
C ARG A 119 1.64 24.36 22.29
N ASP A 120 0.79 24.88 21.40
CA ASP A 120 0.93 26.15 20.68
C ASP A 120 1.97 26.25 19.54
N PHE A 121 1.89 25.32 18.59
CA PHE A 121 2.32 25.57 17.20
C PHE A 121 1.24 25.08 16.22
N VAL A 122 0.40 26.01 15.75
CA VAL A 122 -0.63 25.76 14.73
C VAL A 122 0.00 25.96 13.36
N GLU A 123 0.75 24.97 12.91
CA GLU A 123 0.90 24.73 11.48
C GLU A 123 0.76 23.22 11.30
N ALA A 124 -0.34 22.82 10.68
CA ALA A 124 -0.58 21.43 10.34
C ALA A 124 0.63 20.94 9.55
N ARG A 125 1.43 20.03 10.13
CA ARG A 125 2.34 19.23 9.30
C ARG A 125 1.48 18.67 8.17
N PRO A 126 1.94 18.70 6.91
CA PRO A 126 1.28 17.93 5.87
C PRO A 126 1.05 16.54 6.44
N ALA A 127 -0.20 16.06 6.43
CA ALA A 127 -0.51 14.69 6.83
C ALA A 127 0.57 13.80 6.22
N CYS A 128 1.20 12.94 7.03
CA CYS A 128 2.39 12.19 6.62
C CYS A 128 2.19 11.68 5.18
N VAL A 129 3.04 12.13 4.24
CA VAL A 129 2.80 11.92 2.79
C VAL A 129 3.40 10.59 2.30
N GLN A 130 4.00 9.85 3.22
CA GLN A 130 4.72 8.62 2.95
C GLN A 130 3.79 7.49 2.47
N LEU A 131 4.35 6.56 1.70
CA LEU A 131 3.63 5.36 1.27
C LEU A 131 3.39 4.43 2.47
N ALA A 132 4.42 4.18 3.29
CA ALA A 132 4.31 3.26 4.43
C ALA A 132 3.37 3.76 5.52
N ARG A 133 3.50 5.04 5.91
CA ARG A 133 2.76 5.62 7.04
C ARG A 133 2.03 6.91 6.67
N GLY A 134 1.21 6.91 5.62
CA GLY A 134 0.69 8.16 5.11
C GLY A 134 -0.35 8.12 4.01
N ILE A 135 -0.70 9.33 3.55
CA ILE A 135 -1.76 9.55 2.55
C ILE A 135 -1.41 8.95 1.18
N ALA A 136 -0.13 8.78 0.83
CA ALA A 136 0.25 8.06 -0.39
C ALA A 136 -0.13 6.57 -0.32
N GLY A 137 0.05 5.94 0.83
CA GLY A 137 -0.38 4.56 1.05
C GLY A 137 -1.89 4.42 0.99
N PHE A 138 -2.61 5.34 1.63
CA PHE A 138 -4.07 5.41 1.55
C PHE A 138 -4.56 5.58 0.11
N ALA A 139 -4.06 6.58 -0.62
CA ALA A 139 -4.50 6.86 -2.00
C ALA A 139 -4.21 5.68 -2.95
N THR A 140 -3.07 4.99 -2.76
CA THR A 140 -2.72 3.80 -3.55
C THR A 140 -3.76 2.71 -3.42
N VAL A 141 -4.27 2.46 -2.21
CA VAL A 141 -5.28 1.41 -2.00
C VAL A 141 -6.68 1.89 -2.35
N ALA A 142 -7.06 3.09 -1.90
CA ALA A 142 -8.41 3.61 -2.07
C ALA A 142 -8.79 3.82 -3.55
N ALA A 143 -7.82 4.13 -4.43
CA ALA A 143 -8.05 4.23 -5.88
C ALA A 143 -8.51 2.92 -6.55
N ARG A 144 -8.38 1.77 -5.86
CA ARG A 144 -8.83 0.45 -6.35
C ARG A 144 -10.30 0.17 -6.05
N TYR A 145 -10.92 0.97 -5.19
CA TYR A 145 -12.33 0.83 -4.85
C TYR A 145 -13.19 1.64 -5.83
N PRO A 146 -14.41 1.17 -6.15
CA PRO A 146 -15.30 1.90 -7.07
C PRO A 146 -15.61 3.30 -6.53
N ALA A 147 -15.37 4.33 -7.33
CA ALA A 147 -15.55 5.72 -6.92
C ALA A 147 -17.02 6.08 -6.63
N ASP A 148 -17.95 5.37 -7.26
CA ASP A 148 -19.40 5.51 -7.08
C ASP A 148 -19.93 4.78 -5.83
N ALA A 149 -19.12 3.92 -5.20
CA ALA A 149 -19.50 3.26 -3.95
C ALA A 149 -19.47 4.22 -2.75
N ASP A 150 -18.70 5.32 -2.83
CA ASP A 150 -18.55 6.27 -1.73
C ASP A 150 -17.97 7.64 -2.19
N GLU A 151 -18.82 8.66 -2.20
CA GLU A 151 -18.45 10.03 -2.58
C GLU A 151 -17.48 10.70 -1.59
N GLU A 152 -17.58 10.41 -0.29
CA GLU A 152 -16.68 10.96 0.72
C GLU A 152 -15.28 10.36 0.61
N LEU A 153 -15.19 9.06 0.34
CA LEU A 153 -13.94 8.39 0.03
C LEU A 153 -13.32 8.98 -1.24
N ALA A 154 -14.10 9.16 -2.31
CA ALA A 154 -13.62 9.73 -3.57
C ALA A 154 -13.05 11.15 -3.38
N ARG A 155 -13.71 12.00 -2.57
CA ARG A 155 -13.17 13.31 -2.17
C ARG A 155 -11.86 13.17 -1.40
N SER A 156 -11.81 12.26 -0.43
CA SER A 156 -10.60 12.01 0.38
C SER A 156 -9.41 11.54 -0.48
N VAL A 157 -9.66 10.73 -1.50
CA VAL A 157 -8.63 10.31 -2.48
C VAL A 157 -8.13 11.51 -3.28
N THR A 158 -9.04 12.36 -3.75
CA THR A 158 -8.68 13.58 -4.51
C THR A 158 -7.79 14.50 -3.67
N ASP A 159 -8.15 14.72 -2.40
CA ASP A 159 -7.36 15.54 -1.46
C ASP A 159 -5.99 14.92 -1.20
N ALA A 160 -5.93 13.60 -1.02
CA ALA A 160 -4.67 12.87 -0.83
C ALA A 160 -3.76 13.00 -2.06
N VAL A 161 -4.28 12.79 -3.27
CA VAL A 161 -3.54 12.93 -4.53
C VAL A 161 -2.97 14.34 -4.69
N SER A 162 -3.76 15.37 -4.41
CA SER A 162 -3.31 16.76 -4.42
C SER A 162 -2.18 17.02 -3.40
N GLY A 163 -2.33 16.49 -2.18
CA GLY A 163 -1.28 16.57 -1.16
C GLY A 163 0.02 15.88 -1.56
N ILE A 164 -0.06 14.71 -2.21
CA ILE A 164 1.10 13.96 -2.69
C ILE A 164 1.82 14.73 -3.81
N ALA A 165 1.07 15.31 -4.74
CA ALA A 165 1.61 16.03 -5.90
C ALA A 165 2.42 17.27 -5.51
N THR A 166 2.05 17.93 -4.41
CA THR A 166 2.69 19.17 -3.94
C THR A 166 3.77 18.94 -2.88
N ALA A 167 3.84 17.74 -2.30
CA ALA A 167 4.76 17.46 -1.20
C ALA A 167 6.24 17.46 -1.61
N LEU A 168 7.09 17.89 -0.67
CA LEU A 168 8.53 17.69 -0.71
C LEU A 168 8.94 16.63 0.32
N THR A 169 9.96 15.84 0.00
CA THR A 169 10.52 14.83 0.91
C THR A 169 12.04 14.80 0.78
N ALA A 170 12.72 14.51 1.89
CA ALA A 170 14.17 14.43 1.94
C ALA A 170 14.70 13.10 1.40
N ASP A 171 13.88 12.06 1.40
CA ASP A 171 14.27 10.70 1.02
C ASP A 171 13.82 10.36 -0.40
N ALA A 172 14.63 9.56 -1.11
CA ALA A 172 14.31 9.10 -2.45
C ALA A 172 13.47 7.82 -2.47
N GLY A 173 13.55 7.03 -1.39
CA GLY A 173 13.07 5.66 -1.32
C GLY A 173 11.56 5.49 -1.47
N LEU A 174 11.14 4.22 -1.60
CA LEU A 174 9.76 3.84 -1.87
C LEU A 174 8.83 4.15 -0.70
N TYR A 175 9.17 3.71 0.51
CA TYR A 175 8.20 3.75 1.61
C TYR A 175 8.08 5.12 2.28
N ALA A 176 9.18 5.86 2.35
CA ALA A 176 9.26 7.13 3.07
C ALA A 176 9.54 8.35 2.17
N GLY A 177 9.79 8.11 0.88
CA GLY A 177 10.41 9.08 0.00
C GLY A 177 9.68 9.31 -1.32
N ARG A 178 10.38 10.01 -2.21
CA ARG A 178 9.83 10.52 -3.47
C ARG A 178 9.36 9.40 -4.39
N ALA A 179 10.03 8.25 -4.41
CA ALA A 179 9.60 7.11 -5.22
C ALA A 179 8.20 6.61 -4.81
N GLY A 180 7.85 6.65 -3.52
CA GLY A 180 6.49 6.34 -3.06
C GLY A 180 5.44 7.29 -3.60
N HIS A 181 5.75 8.58 -3.70
CA HIS A 181 4.84 9.58 -4.28
C HIS A 181 4.64 9.32 -5.78
N VAL A 182 5.73 9.03 -6.50
CA VAL A 182 5.67 8.66 -7.93
C VAL A 182 4.79 7.43 -8.13
N LEU A 183 5.00 6.38 -7.32
CA LEU A 183 4.21 5.16 -7.40
C LEU A 183 2.72 5.45 -7.15
N ALA A 184 2.37 6.14 -6.07
CA ALA A 184 0.97 6.43 -5.72
C ALA A 184 0.25 7.25 -6.82
N LEU A 185 0.91 8.26 -7.38
CA LEU A 185 0.34 9.08 -8.46
C LEU A 185 0.20 8.29 -9.77
N ALA A 186 1.19 7.46 -10.11
CA ALA A 186 1.15 6.61 -11.30
C ALA A 186 0.06 5.53 -11.19
N GLU A 187 -0.08 4.92 -10.02
CA GLU A 187 -1.15 3.97 -9.69
C GLU A 187 -2.52 4.62 -9.85
N HIS A 188 -2.73 5.78 -9.21
CA HIS A 188 -3.98 6.51 -9.33
C HIS A 188 -4.31 6.86 -10.79
N ALA A 189 -3.32 7.32 -11.56
CA ALA A 189 -3.50 7.64 -12.98
C ALA A 189 -3.93 6.41 -13.80
N ALA A 190 -3.30 5.26 -13.55
CA ALA A 190 -3.61 4.03 -14.28
C ALA A 190 -5.00 3.48 -13.92
N LEU A 191 -5.38 3.50 -12.65
CA LEU A 191 -6.67 2.96 -12.18
C LEU A 191 -7.87 3.85 -12.57
N THR A 192 -7.67 5.17 -12.60
CA THR A 192 -8.78 6.12 -12.84
C THR A 192 -8.79 6.73 -14.24
N GLY A 193 -7.74 6.53 -15.03
CA GLY A 193 -7.53 7.23 -16.30
C GLY A 193 -7.20 8.73 -16.15
N SER A 194 -6.85 9.19 -14.94
CA SER A 194 -6.54 10.60 -14.66
C SER A 194 -5.25 11.07 -15.34
N ALA A 195 -5.38 11.82 -16.44
CA ALA A 195 -4.26 12.44 -17.14
C ALA A 195 -3.50 13.46 -16.26
N GLU A 196 -4.18 14.13 -15.34
CA GLU A 196 -3.54 15.06 -14.39
C GLU A 196 -2.63 14.31 -13.41
N SER A 197 -3.11 13.20 -12.84
CA SER A 197 -2.27 12.38 -11.96
C SER A 197 -1.06 11.81 -12.70
N GLY A 198 -1.20 11.45 -13.98
CA GLY A 198 -0.07 11.04 -14.82
C GLY A 198 0.97 12.14 -15.00
N ARG A 199 0.54 13.39 -15.25
CA ARG A 199 1.44 14.55 -15.31
C ARG A 199 2.13 14.80 -13.98
N GLN A 200 1.38 14.72 -12.87
CA GLN A 200 1.92 14.90 -11.52
C GLN A 200 2.95 13.81 -11.17
N ALA A 201 2.68 12.55 -11.55
CA ALA A 201 3.63 11.46 -11.38
C ALA A 201 4.93 11.70 -12.14
N LEU A 202 4.85 12.18 -13.39
CA LEU A 202 6.03 12.56 -14.18
C LEU A 202 6.80 13.73 -13.56
N CYS A 203 6.11 14.76 -13.07
CA CYS A 203 6.74 15.87 -12.36
C CYS A 203 7.46 15.39 -11.10
N ALA A 204 6.80 14.57 -10.27
CA ALA A 204 7.42 13.96 -9.10
C ALA A 204 8.64 13.10 -9.47
N ALA A 205 8.56 12.33 -10.55
CA ALA A 205 9.66 11.49 -11.01
C ALA A 205 10.88 12.31 -11.45
N ARG A 206 10.68 13.45 -12.12
CA ARG A 206 11.77 14.37 -12.47
C ARG A 206 12.52 14.89 -11.23
N THR A 207 11.82 15.09 -10.11
CA THR A 207 12.47 15.53 -8.87
C THR A 207 13.34 14.45 -8.21
N LEU A 208 13.24 13.17 -8.61
CA LEU A 208 14.18 12.14 -8.16
C LEU A 208 15.62 12.46 -8.57
N TYR A 209 15.83 13.28 -9.61
CA TYR A 209 17.15 13.76 -9.99
C TYR A 209 17.86 14.50 -8.84
N CYS A 210 17.13 15.18 -7.96
CA CYS A 210 17.70 15.85 -6.78
C CYS A 210 18.31 14.87 -5.76
N HIS A 211 17.98 13.58 -5.86
CA HIS A 211 18.50 12.53 -4.98
C HIS A 211 19.46 11.57 -5.69
N ALA A 212 19.62 11.72 -7.00
CA ALA A 212 20.43 10.84 -7.83
C ALA A 212 21.93 11.13 -7.62
N VAL A 213 22.70 10.09 -7.28
CA VAL A 213 24.16 10.19 -7.18
C VAL A 213 24.78 9.46 -8.36
N ALA A 214 25.53 10.19 -9.18
CA ALA A 214 26.24 9.62 -10.32
C ALA A 214 27.30 8.60 -9.86
N HIS A 215 27.39 7.48 -10.56
CA HIS A 215 28.34 6.41 -10.32
C HIS A 215 28.89 5.90 -11.67
N PRO A 216 30.14 5.38 -11.76
CA PRO A 216 30.70 4.87 -13.02
C PRO A 216 29.85 3.85 -13.78
N THR A 217 28.94 3.16 -13.07
CA THR A 217 28.04 2.14 -13.64
C THR A 217 26.58 2.58 -13.71
N GLY A 218 26.27 3.87 -13.47
CA GLY A 218 24.90 4.39 -13.55
C GLY A 218 24.56 5.37 -12.42
N VAL A 219 23.37 5.22 -11.84
CA VAL A 219 22.85 6.10 -10.78
C VAL A 219 22.66 5.29 -9.50
N ARG A 220 23.01 5.89 -8.37
CA ARG A 220 22.78 5.32 -7.03
C ARG A 220 21.93 6.27 -6.20
N PHE A 221 21.16 5.68 -5.28
CA PHE A 221 20.38 6.40 -4.29
C PHE A 221 20.86 6.05 -2.89
N LEU A 222 20.86 7.05 -2.01
CA LEU A 222 21.10 6.83 -0.59
C LEU A 222 19.86 6.18 0.03
N GLY A 223 20.07 5.16 0.86
CA GLY A 223 19.00 4.54 1.63
C GLY A 223 18.58 5.38 2.82
N GLU A 224 17.79 4.78 3.71
CA GLU A 224 17.28 5.42 4.93
C GLU A 224 18.40 6.06 5.76
N GLY A 225 18.10 7.24 6.32
CA GLY A 225 19.07 8.05 7.07
C GLY A 225 20.16 8.71 6.21
N ARG A 226 20.15 8.48 4.89
CA ARG A 226 21.06 9.07 3.90
C ARG A 226 22.54 8.80 4.17
N ALA A 227 22.85 7.73 4.90
CA ALA A 227 24.21 7.42 5.35
C ALA A 227 25.01 6.54 4.37
N ARG A 228 24.31 5.72 3.56
CA ARG A 228 24.93 4.78 2.62
C ARG A 228 24.08 4.59 1.37
N PHE A 229 24.72 4.22 0.26
CA PHE A 229 23.98 3.75 -0.91
C PHE A 229 23.21 2.48 -0.58
N SER A 230 21.97 2.39 -1.05
CA SER A 230 21.17 1.18 -0.94
C SER A 230 20.58 0.76 -2.28
N ALA A 231 20.49 -0.56 -2.48
CA ALA A 231 19.80 -1.21 -3.58
C ALA A 231 18.53 -1.95 -3.10
N ASP A 232 18.12 -1.78 -1.84
CA ASP A 232 16.89 -2.40 -1.34
C ASP A 232 15.63 -1.75 -1.93
N LEU A 233 14.51 -2.47 -1.80
CA LEU A 233 13.20 -2.03 -2.28
C LEU A 233 12.61 -0.87 -1.45
N ALA A 234 12.85 -0.88 -0.14
CA ALA A 234 12.17 -0.02 0.82
C ALA A 234 12.63 1.44 0.73
N SER A 235 13.94 1.63 0.71
CA SER A 235 14.63 2.90 0.85
C SER A 235 15.59 3.19 -0.30
N GLY A 236 16.04 2.14 -1.00
CA GLY A 236 17.09 2.20 -1.99
C GLY A 236 16.64 2.25 -3.46
N SER A 237 17.62 1.99 -4.32
CA SER A 237 17.52 2.14 -5.77
C SER A 237 16.50 1.18 -6.41
N ALA A 238 16.22 0.02 -5.81
CA ALA A 238 15.20 -0.90 -6.35
C ALA A 238 13.79 -0.32 -6.18
N GLY A 239 13.51 0.37 -5.07
CA GLY A 239 12.24 1.09 -4.87
C GLY A 239 12.06 2.24 -5.86
N THR A 240 13.14 2.96 -6.17
CA THR A 240 13.11 3.99 -7.20
C THR A 240 12.87 3.40 -8.60
N LEU A 241 13.56 2.31 -8.93
CA LEU A 241 13.36 1.62 -10.21
C LEU A 241 11.92 1.12 -10.35
N LEU A 242 11.36 0.51 -9.30
CA LEU A 242 9.97 0.07 -9.25
C LEU A 242 8.99 1.18 -9.62
N ALA A 243 9.11 2.35 -8.98
CA ALA A 243 8.23 3.48 -9.21
C ALA A 243 8.36 4.02 -10.65
N LEU A 244 9.59 4.07 -11.18
CA LEU A 244 9.84 4.51 -12.56
C LEU A 244 9.31 3.50 -13.58
N THR A 245 9.50 2.20 -13.36
CA THR A 245 8.93 1.13 -14.19
C THR A 245 7.41 1.21 -14.20
N ARG A 246 6.78 1.45 -13.04
CA ARG A 246 5.32 1.61 -13.00
C ARG A 246 4.85 2.82 -13.82
N LEU A 247 5.55 3.95 -13.71
CA LEU A 247 5.24 5.16 -14.44
C LEU A 247 5.43 5.01 -15.96
N LEU A 248 6.51 4.37 -16.39
CA LEU A 248 6.93 4.33 -17.80
C LEU A 248 6.29 3.20 -18.58
N ASP A 249 6.19 2.01 -17.98
CA ASP A 249 5.83 0.79 -18.70
C ASP A 249 4.37 0.37 -18.45
N HIS A 250 3.65 1.09 -17.58
CA HIS A 250 2.29 0.76 -17.13
C HIS A 250 2.08 -0.72 -16.76
N ARG A 251 3.13 -1.39 -16.28
CA ARG A 251 3.06 -2.82 -15.97
C ARG A 251 2.05 -3.07 -14.85
N ASP A 252 1.15 -4.01 -15.09
CA ASP A 252 0.27 -4.54 -14.06
C ASP A 252 1.09 -5.31 -13.01
N ASP A 253 0.64 -5.26 -11.76
CA ASP A 253 1.25 -5.97 -10.63
C ASP A 253 2.73 -5.61 -10.38
N THR A 254 3.06 -4.31 -10.56
CA THR A 254 4.44 -3.86 -10.35
C THR A 254 4.83 -3.92 -8.87
N PHE A 255 3.90 -3.77 -7.93
CA PHE A 255 4.18 -3.64 -6.50
C PHE A 255 3.49 -4.70 -5.63
N PHE A 256 3.57 -5.98 -6.03
CA PHE A 256 2.92 -7.10 -5.29
C PHE A 256 1.43 -6.88 -5.06
N THR A 257 0.80 -6.12 -5.96
CA THR A 257 -0.60 -5.76 -5.86
C THR A 257 -1.46 -6.82 -6.52
N LEU A 258 -1.00 -8.07 -6.70
CA LEU A 258 -1.76 -9.19 -7.24
C LEU A 258 -2.58 -8.86 -8.51
N ASP A 259 -2.31 -7.75 -9.22
CA ASP A 259 -3.33 -7.10 -10.05
C ASP A 259 -3.54 -7.88 -11.35
N ARG A 260 -2.61 -8.77 -11.68
CA ARG A 260 -2.75 -9.76 -12.74
C ARG A 260 -3.91 -10.71 -12.45
N PRO A 261 -4.63 -11.18 -13.47
CA PRO A 261 -5.66 -12.19 -13.29
C PRO A 261 -5.00 -13.51 -12.88
N THR A 262 -4.95 -13.78 -11.58
CA THR A 262 -4.84 -15.14 -11.06
C THR A 262 -6.15 -15.82 -11.43
N VAL A 263 -6.07 -16.73 -12.39
CA VAL A 263 -7.21 -17.45 -12.98
C VAL A 263 -8.16 -17.93 -11.88
N VAL A 264 -9.42 -17.52 -11.96
CA VAL A 264 -10.51 -18.03 -11.10
C VAL A 264 -10.73 -19.50 -11.46
N PRO A 265 -10.82 -20.44 -10.49
CA PRO A 265 -11.25 -21.80 -10.79
C PRO A 265 -12.65 -21.72 -11.38
N THR A 266 -12.80 -22.20 -12.61
CA THR A 266 -14.13 -22.33 -13.20
C THR A 266 -14.89 -23.35 -12.36
N THR A 267 -15.80 -22.89 -11.49
CA THR A 267 -16.80 -23.75 -10.89
C THR A 267 -17.74 -24.21 -12.00
N THR A 268 -17.35 -25.28 -12.69
CA THR A 268 -18.27 -26.07 -13.49
C THR A 268 -19.28 -26.69 -12.54
N HIS A 269 -20.38 -25.98 -12.31
CA HIS A 269 -21.59 -26.57 -11.78
C HIS A 269 -22.08 -27.58 -12.82
N PRO A 270 -22.22 -28.88 -12.51
CA PRO A 270 -22.92 -29.78 -13.41
C PRO A 270 -24.38 -29.35 -13.42
N ALA A 271 -24.87 -28.95 -14.60
CA ALA A 271 -26.29 -28.74 -14.82
C ALA A 271 -27.05 -30.08 -14.68
N PRO A 272 -28.31 -30.05 -14.22
CA PRO A 272 -29.11 -31.25 -13.91
C PRO A 272 -29.43 -32.12 -15.13
#